data_AF-A0A7R9MHU8-F1
#
_entry.id   AF-A0A7R9MHU8-F1
#
_cell.length_a   1.000
_cell.length_b   1.000
_cell.length_c   1.000
_cell.angle_alpha   90.00
_cell.angle_beta   90.00
_cell.angle_gamma   90.00
#
_symmetry.space_group_name_H-M   'P 1'
#
loop_
_entity.id
_entity.type
_entity.pdbx_description
1 polymer ?
#
loop_
_entity_poly.entity_id
_entity_poly.type
_entity_poly.pdbx_seq_one_letter_code
_entity_poly.pdbx_strand_id
1 'polypeptide(L)'
;MAQAYDFALEKIGIDIQSYPIWNDYVQFLKNVEAIGSYAENQKITAVRRIYQKGVVNPMTSIEAFWKDYITYEQNINQMIAEKMIADRSKDYMNARRVAKEFEAVTRGLNRNAPAVPPQTTADEVKQVELWRKYIQWEKSNPLKTEDISLVIKRVVFAYEQCILCLGHHPDVWYEYASYLDEKSKWMGEKGDMNQQKTLQDDVSTIYDRATSSLLSTNVLLNFAYADFEESRNRKEESIKIYEKLLNIQTPGFDPTLSYIQYMKFRRRTESIATARSVFKRAREDARCGHEIYTAAALMEYYCNKDANVTSKIFELGLKKFGHSPDFILSYIDYLSHLNEENNIRVLFERVLTTGALPPEKSL
;
A
#
# COMPACT_ATOMS: atom_id res chain seq x y z
N MET A 1 -9.16 -32.08 -7.96
CA MET A 1 -9.20 -31.21 -9.15
C MET A 1 -10.26 -30.11 -9.04
N ALA A 2 -11.52 -30.41 -8.68
CA ALA A 2 -12.55 -29.37 -8.46
C ALA A 2 -12.12 -28.26 -7.47
N GLN A 3 -11.54 -28.64 -6.33
CA GLN A 3 -11.00 -27.70 -5.34
C GLN A 3 -9.92 -26.76 -5.91
N ALA A 4 -9.14 -27.22 -6.90
CA ALA A 4 -8.12 -26.39 -7.54
C ALA A 4 -8.76 -25.34 -8.47
N TYR A 5 -9.83 -25.69 -9.19
CA TYR A 5 -10.61 -24.72 -9.95
C TYR A 5 -11.32 -23.72 -9.05
N ASP A 6 -11.92 -24.17 -7.94
CA ASP A 6 -12.54 -23.27 -6.98
C ASP A 6 -11.53 -22.26 -6.42
N PHE A 7 -10.33 -22.73 -6.05
CA PHE A 7 -9.23 -21.88 -5.59
C PHE A 7 -8.75 -20.90 -6.68
N ALA A 8 -8.57 -21.37 -7.91
CA ALA A 8 -8.17 -20.52 -9.03
C ALA A 8 -9.23 -19.42 -9.29
N LEU A 9 -10.51 -19.79 -9.34
CA LEU A 9 -11.59 -18.81 -9.56
C LEU A 9 -11.76 -17.84 -8.40
N GLU A 10 -11.40 -18.22 -7.18
CA GLU A 10 -11.40 -17.32 -6.03
C GLU A 10 -10.29 -16.25 -6.15
N LYS A 11 -9.13 -16.60 -6.70
CA LYS A 11 -7.96 -15.70 -6.77
C LYS A 11 -7.85 -14.93 -8.08
N ILE A 12 -8.00 -15.60 -9.23
CA ILE A 12 -7.80 -15.02 -10.57
C ILE A 12 -9.09 -14.95 -11.40
N GLY A 13 -10.21 -15.44 -10.86
CA GLY A 13 -11.48 -15.48 -11.60
C GLY A 13 -12.07 -14.11 -11.95
N ILE A 14 -11.62 -13.03 -11.31
CA ILE A 14 -12.03 -11.64 -11.60
C ILE A 14 -11.29 -11.08 -12.83
N ASP A 15 -10.21 -11.72 -13.27
CA ASP A 15 -9.44 -11.24 -14.41
C ASP A 15 -10.26 -11.22 -15.70
N ILE A 16 -10.00 -10.23 -16.54
CA ILE A 16 -10.70 -10.07 -17.82
C ILE A 16 -10.47 -11.25 -18.76
N GLN A 17 -9.30 -11.91 -18.67
CA GLN A 17 -8.90 -13.07 -19.48
C GLN A 17 -9.17 -14.40 -18.77
N SER A 18 -9.97 -14.42 -17.69
CA SER A 18 -10.26 -15.63 -16.90
C SER A 18 -11.19 -16.64 -17.58
N TYR A 19 -11.81 -16.30 -18.73
CA TYR A 19 -12.77 -17.16 -19.43
C TYR A 19 -12.34 -18.64 -19.61
N PRO A 20 -11.08 -18.96 -20.01
CA PRO A 20 -10.66 -20.34 -20.16
C PRO A 20 -10.80 -21.15 -18.86
N ILE A 21 -10.50 -20.56 -17.71
CA ILE A 21 -10.60 -21.24 -16.40
C ILE A 21 -12.06 -21.59 -16.08
N TRP A 22 -12.98 -20.66 -16.37
CA TRP A 22 -14.42 -20.89 -16.21
C TRP A 22 -14.92 -22.00 -17.13
N ASN A 23 -14.55 -21.95 -18.41
CA ASN A 23 -14.96 -22.95 -19.39
C ASN A 23 -14.40 -24.34 -19.03
N ASP A 24 -13.11 -24.45 -18.72
CA ASP A 24 -12.46 -25.71 -18.39
C ASP A 24 -13.06 -26.33 -17.13
N TYR A 25 -13.42 -25.52 -16.12
CA TYR A 25 -14.11 -26.03 -14.94
C TYR A 25 -15.51 -26.58 -15.27
N VAL A 26 -16.27 -25.88 -16.11
CA VAL A 26 -17.57 -26.36 -16.58
C VAL A 26 -17.42 -27.67 -17.36
N GLN A 27 -16.45 -27.77 -18.27
CA GLN A 27 -16.22 -28.99 -19.03
C GLN A 27 -15.77 -30.15 -18.12
N PHE A 28 -14.91 -29.88 -17.15
CA PHE A 28 -14.52 -30.84 -16.14
C PHE A 28 -15.75 -31.40 -15.39
N LEU A 29 -16.62 -30.52 -14.88
CA LEU A 29 -17.83 -30.94 -14.16
C LEU A 29 -18.83 -31.70 -15.05
N LYS A 30 -18.95 -31.32 -16.34
CA LYS A 30 -19.77 -32.04 -17.33
C LYS A 30 -19.22 -33.44 -17.64
N ASN A 31 -17.92 -33.66 -17.52
CA ASN A 31 -17.28 -34.94 -17.81
C ASN A 31 -17.21 -35.89 -16.60
N VAL A 32 -17.55 -35.43 -15.39
CA VAL A 32 -17.65 -36.30 -14.22
C VAL A 32 -18.74 -37.36 -14.44
N GLU A 33 -18.38 -38.64 -14.32
CA GLU A 33 -19.33 -39.75 -14.36
C GLU A 33 -20.28 -39.65 -13.16
N ALA A 34 -21.58 -39.67 -13.44
CA ALA A 34 -22.63 -39.62 -12.45
C ALA A 34 -23.59 -40.78 -12.73
N ILE A 35 -23.65 -41.75 -11.82
CA ILE A 35 -24.50 -42.94 -11.96
C ILE A 35 -25.70 -42.77 -11.03
N GLY A 36 -26.90 -42.78 -11.61
CA GLY A 36 -28.16 -42.67 -10.89
C GLY A 36 -28.64 -41.22 -10.73
N SER A 37 -29.97 -41.09 -10.57
CA SER A 37 -30.67 -39.80 -10.63
C SER A 37 -30.19 -38.77 -9.58
N TYR A 38 -29.79 -39.22 -8.39
CA TYR A 38 -29.26 -38.34 -7.35
C TYR A 38 -27.91 -37.72 -7.75
N ALA A 39 -26.99 -38.54 -8.27
CA ALA A 39 -25.67 -38.09 -8.70
C ALA A 39 -25.76 -37.15 -9.91
N GLU A 40 -26.65 -37.44 -10.87
CA GLU A 40 -26.90 -36.57 -12.03
C GLU A 40 -27.45 -35.21 -11.60
N ASN A 41 -28.39 -35.17 -10.65
CA ASN A 41 -28.90 -33.91 -10.10
C ASN A 41 -27.83 -33.09 -9.34
N GLN A 42 -26.93 -33.77 -8.64
CA GLN A 42 -25.80 -33.10 -7.98
C GLN A 42 -24.84 -32.48 -9.00
N LYS A 43 -24.55 -33.20 -10.09
CA LYS A 43 -23.76 -32.70 -11.22
C LYS A 43 -24.41 -31.50 -11.89
N ILE A 44 -25.72 -31.56 -12.16
CA ILE A 44 -26.49 -30.43 -12.71
C ILE A 44 -26.37 -29.20 -11.81
N THR A 45 -26.55 -29.40 -10.50
CA THR A 45 -26.46 -28.32 -9.50
C THR A 45 -25.06 -27.71 -9.45
N ALA A 46 -24.01 -28.53 -9.52
CA ALA A 46 -22.62 -28.06 -9.52
C ALA A 46 -22.31 -27.24 -10.77
N VAL A 47 -22.63 -27.75 -11.97
CA VAL A 47 -22.40 -27.02 -13.24
C VAL A 47 -23.18 -25.71 -13.28
N ARG A 48 -24.46 -25.74 -12.89
CA ARG A 48 -25.31 -24.55 -12.83
C ARG A 48 -24.73 -23.47 -11.92
N ARG A 49 -24.20 -23.86 -10.75
CA ARG A 49 -23.56 -22.91 -9.82
C ARG A 49 -22.40 -22.16 -10.48
N ILE A 50 -21.56 -22.85 -11.25
CA ILE A 50 -20.40 -22.24 -11.91
C ILE A 50 -20.83 -21.30 -13.03
N TYR A 51 -21.79 -21.70 -13.86
CA TYR A 51 -22.35 -20.79 -14.87
C TYR A 51 -22.95 -19.53 -14.23
N GLN A 52 -23.81 -19.69 -13.23
CA GLN A 52 -24.46 -18.56 -12.56
C GLN A 52 -23.45 -17.61 -11.90
N LYS A 53 -22.33 -18.12 -11.39
CA LYS A 53 -21.25 -17.31 -10.84
C LYS A 53 -20.46 -16.58 -11.95
N GLY A 54 -20.17 -17.25 -13.06
CA GLY A 54 -19.37 -16.69 -14.16
C GLY A 54 -20.12 -15.67 -15.02
N VAL A 55 -21.43 -15.82 -15.24
CA VAL A 55 -22.23 -14.90 -16.10
C VAL A 55 -22.42 -13.50 -15.50
N VAL A 56 -22.10 -13.33 -14.21
CA VAL A 56 -22.11 -12.04 -13.50
C VAL A 56 -20.71 -11.41 -13.47
N ASN A 57 -19.67 -12.15 -13.85
CA ASN A 57 -18.29 -11.67 -13.85
C ASN A 57 -17.90 -11.07 -15.22
N PRO A 58 -17.49 -9.79 -15.29
CA PRO A 58 -17.04 -9.17 -16.54
C PRO A 58 -15.76 -9.81 -17.09
N MET A 59 -15.85 -10.47 -18.25
CA MET A 59 -14.73 -11.11 -18.96
C MET A 59 -14.91 -11.01 -20.49
N THR A 60 -13.83 -11.15 -21.27
CA THR A 60 -13.85 -10.92 -22.72
C THR A 60 -14.88 -11.75 -23.48
N SER A 61 -14.99 -13.04 -23.15
CA SER A 61 -15.87 -13.99 -23.85
C SER A 61 -17.16 -14.31 -23.09
N ILE A 62 -17.69 -13.34 -22.34
CA ILE A 62 -18.90 -13.52 -21.52
C ILE A 62 -20.14 -13.87 -22.36
N GLU A 63 -20.22 -13.38 -23.61
CA GLU A 63 -21.34 -13.68 -24.52
C GLU A 63 -21.36 -15.15 -24.93
N ALA A 64 -20.19 -15.73 -25.20
CA ALA A 64 -20.06 -17.16 -25.50
C ALA A 64 -20.46 -18.00 -24.28
N PHE A 65 -19.97 -17.62 -23.09
CA PHE A 65 -20.30 -18.29 -21.84
C PHE A 65 -21.80 -18.28 -21.53
N TRP A 66 -22.48 -17.16 -21.79
CA TRP A 66 -23.93 -17.04 -21.64
C TRP A 66 -24.71 -17.90 -22.64
N LYS A 67 -24.26 -17.97 -23.89
CA LYS A 67 -24.87 -18.84 -24.92
C LYS A 67 -24.77 -20.32 -24.53
N ASP A 68 -23.63 -20.74 -23.99
CA ASP A 68 -23.42 -22.10 -23.51
C ASP A 68 -24.29 -22.42 -22.29
N TYR A 69 -24.53 -21.43 -21.41
CA TYR A 69 -25.46 -21.57 -20.28
C TYR A 69 -26.91 -21.76 -20.74
N ILE A 70 -27.38 -20.94 -21.70
CA ILE A 70 -28.73 -21.08 -22.28
C ILE A 70 -28.92 -22.47 -22.88
N THR A 71 -27.97 -22.90 -23.70
CA THR A 71 -28.00 -24.22 -24.35
C THR A 71 -28.02 -25.34 -23.30
N TYR A 72 -27.25 -25.18 -22.22
CA TYR A 72 -27.19 -26.14 -21.12
C TYR A 72 -28.53 -26.28 -20.38
N GLU A 73 -29.16 -25.17 -19.98
CA GLU A 73 -30.45 -25.23 -19.26
C GLU A 73 -31.58 -25.77 -20.16
N GLN A 74 -31.60 -25.41 -21.44
CA GLN A 74 -32.57 -25.93 -22.42
C GLN A 74 -32.43 -27.44 -22.62
N ASN A 75 -31.21 -27.98 -22.59
CA ASN A 75 -30.95 -29.41 -22.72
C ASN A 75 -31.33 -30.22 -21.47
N ILE A 76 -31.31 -29.61 -20.28
CA ILE A 76 -31.69 -30.30 -19.03
C ILE A 76 -33.21 -30.34 -18.87
N ASN A 77 -33.87 -29.18 -18.92
CA ASN A 77 -35.30 -29.08 -18.70
C ASN A 77 -35.88 -27.82 -19.36
N GLN A 78 -36.52 -27.99 -20.52
CA GLN A 78 -37.12 -26.90 -21.28
C GLN A 78 -38.20 -26.12 -20.50
N MET A 79 -38.94 -26.77 -19.59
CA MET A 79 -40.01 -26.09 -18.84
C MET A 79 -39.48 -25.09 -17.83
N ILE A 80 -38.32 -25.38 -17.22
CA ILE A 80 -37.72 -24.53 -16.17
C ILE A 80 -36.65 -23.60 -16.75
N ALA A 81 -36.08 -23.95 -17.92
CA ALA A 81 -35.01 -23.20 -18.56
C ALA A 81 -35.34 -21.71 -18.76
N GLU A 82 -36.53 -21.39 -19.28
CA GLU A 82 -36.93 -20.00 -19.53
C GLU A 82 -36.90 -19.16 -18.25
N LYS A 83 -37.43 -19.70 -17.15
CA LYS A 83 -37.41 -19.03 -15.85
C LYS A 83 -35.99 -18.84 -15.33
N MET A 84 -35.15 -19.87 -15.37
CA MET A 84 -33.76 -19.81 -14.88
C MET A 84 -32.90 -18.82 -15.66
N ILE A 85 -33.12 -18.73 -16.98
CA ILE A 85 -32.45 -17.76 -17.86
C ILE A 85 -32.95 -16.35 -17.57
N ALA A 86 -34.27 -16.16 -17.43
CA ALA A 86 -34.87 -14.86 -17.13
C ALA A 86 -34.36 -14.28 -15.79
N ASP A 87 -34.27 -15.12 -14.75
CA ASP A 87 -33.83 -14.72 -13.41
C ASP A 87 -32.39 -14.16 -13.39
N ARG A 88 -31.53 -14.57 -14.33
CA ARG A 88 -30.12 -14.11 -14.43
C ARG A 88 -29.84 -13.14 -15.58
N SER A 89 -30.80 -12.95 -16.48
CA SER A 89 -30.63 -12.13 -17.70
C SER A 89 -30.27 -10.68 -17.38
N LYS A 90 -30.89 -10.08 -16.35
CA LYS A 90 -30.59 -8.70 -15.93
C LYS A 90 -29.14 -8.53 -15.46
N ASP A 91 -28.66 -9.44 -14.62
CA ASP A 91 -27.30 -9.40 -14.08
C ASP A 91 -26.26 -9.63 -15.18
N TYR A 92 -26.54 -10.58 -16.08
CA TYR A 92 -25.72 -10.82 -17.28
C TYR A 92 -25.63 -9.57 -18.17
N MET A 93 -26.74 -8.90 -18.46
CA MET A 93 -26.73 -7.70 -19.29
C MET A 93 -25.89 -6.57 -18.67
N ASN A 94 -25.91 -6.45 -17.34
CA ASN A 94 -25.04 -5.52 -16.61
C ASN A 94 -23.57 -5.93 -16.71
N ALA A 95 -23.24 -7.20 -16.46
CA ALA A 95 -21.88 -7.73 -16.54
C ALA A 95 -21.30 -7.61 -17.96
N ARG A 96 -22.10 -7.87 -18.99
CA ARG A 96 -21.73 -7.70 -20.41
C ARG A 96 -21.43 -6.24 -20.76
N ARG A 97 -22.23 -5.29 -20.28
CA ARG A 97 -21.95 -3.85 -20.46
C ARG A 97 -20.59 -3.50 -19.84
N VAL A 98 -20.38 -3.90 -18.59
CA VAL A 98 -19.14 -3.64 -17.85
C VAL A 98 -17.95 -4.35 -18.48
N ALA A 99 -18.11 -5.54 -19.07
CA ALA A 99 -17.02 -6.24 -19.77
C ALA A 99 -16.47 -5.42 -20.95
N LYS A 100 -17.34 -4.77 -21.72
CA LYS A 100 -16.92 -3.88 -22.82
C LYS A 100 -16.19 -2.63 -22.32
N GLU A 101 -16.68 -2.05 -21.22
CA GLU A 101 -15.98 -0.93 -20.56
C GLU A 101 -14.62 -1.37 -20.02
N PHE A 102 -14.54 -2.57 -19.43
CA PHE A 102 -13.32 -3.15 -18.87
C PHE A 102 -12.25 -3.36 -19.96
N GLU A 103 -12.64 -3.89 -21.12
CA GLU A 103 -11.76 -4.03 -22.28
C GLU A 103 -11.25 -2.68 -22.79
N ALA A 104 -12.10 -1.65 -22.78
CA ALA A 104 -11.71 -0.31 -23.23
C ALA A 104 -10.70 0.35 -22.29
N VAL A 105 -10.88 0.18 -20.97
CA VAL A 105 -10.02 0.78 -19.94
C VAL A 105 -8.70 0.05 -19.81
N THR A 106 -8.67 -1.27 -20.01
CA THR A 106 -7.45 -2.07 -19.95
C THR A 106 -6.66 -2.11 -21.26
N ARG A 107 -7.20 -1.51 -22.32
CA ARG A 107 -6.54 -1.45 -23.63
C ARG A 107 -5.22 -0.70 -23.54
N GLY A 108 -4.14 -1.39 -23.94
CA GLY A 108 -2.79 -0.81 -23.96
C GLY A 108 -2.01 -0.95 -22.65
N LEU A 109 -2.60 -1.56 -21.61
CA LEU A 109 -1.85 -1.95 -20.41
C LEU A 109 -0.87 -3.09 -20.75
N ASN A 110 0.39 -2.90 -20.40
CA ASN A 110 1.38 -3.97 -20.45
C ASN A 110 1.40 -4.70 -19.10
N ARG A 111 0.79 -5.89 -19.06
CA ARG A 111 0.73 -6.75 -17.86
C ARG A 111 1.94 -7.66 -17.67
N ASN A 112 2.83 -7.71 -18.66
CA ASN A 112 4.02 -8.57 -18.68
C ASN A 112 5.32 -7.76 -18.51
N ALA A 113 5.21 -6.46 -18.25
CA ALA A 113 6.37 -5.61 -18.04
C ALA A 113 7.08 -6.02 -16.74
N PRO A 114 8.41 -6.20 -16.76
CA PRO A 114 9.17 -6.38 -15.53
C PRO A 114 9.01 -5.16 -14.62
N ALA A 115 8.84 -5.39 -13.32
CA ALA A 115 8.87 -4.31 -12.34
C ALA A 115 10.28 -3.73 -12.27
N VAL A 116 10.42 -2.47 -12.67
CA VAL A 116 11.67 -1.70 -12.60
C VAL A 116 11.47 -0.47 -11.72
N PRO A 117 12.51 0.01 -11.01
CA PRO A 117 12.45 1.30 -10.32
C PRO A 117 12.11 2.45 -11.28
N PRO A 118 11.45 3.51 -10.81
CA PRO A 118 11.02 4.59 -11.68
C PRO A 118 12.21 5.24 -12.41
N GLN A 119 12.20 5.23 -13.73
CA GLN A 119 13.21 5.86 -14.58
C GLN A 119 12.67 7.12 -15.28
N THR A 120 11.37 7.40 -15.15
CA THR A 120 10.68 8.57 -15.73
C THR A 120 10.67 8.57 -17.26
N THR A 121 10.70 7.38 -17.87
CA THR A 121 10.60 7.25 -19.33
C THR A 121 9.18 7.59 -19.80
N ALA A 122 9.05 8.09 -21.04
CA ALA A 122 7.73 8.46 -21.58
C ALA A 122 6.74 7.29 -21.62
N ASP A 123 7.24 6.08 -21.92
CA ASP A 123 6.43 4.86 -21.94
C ASP A 123 5.99 4.43 -20.53
N GLU A 124 6.88 4.55 -19.54
CA GLU A 124 6.56 4.26 -18.13
C GLU A 124 5.49 5.23 -17.61
N VAL A 125 5.65 6.53 -17.82
CA VAL A 125 4.67 7.54 -17.41
C VAL A 125 3.29 7.24 -18.03
N LYS A 126 3.26 6.90 -19.32
CA LYS A 126 2.03 6.50 -20.00
C LYS A 126 1.41 5.24 -19.40
N GLN A 127 2.22 4.23 -19.05
CA GLN A 127 1.72 3.02 -18.39
C GLN A 127 1.17 3.32 -16.99
N VAL A 128 1.84 4.15 -16.20
CA VAL A 128 1.37 4.59 -14.87
C VAL A 128 0.02 5.29 -14.99
N GLU A 129 -0.17 6.18 -15.96
CA GLU A 129 -1.45 6.84 -16.21
C GLU A 129 -2.57 5.85 -16.57
N LEU A 130 -2.29 4.86 -17.42
CA LEU A 130 -3.25 3.83 -17.78
C LEU A 130 -3.64 2.96 -16.57
N TRP A 131 -2.67 2.57 -15.74
CA TRP A 131 -2.93 1.80 -14.51
C TRP A 131 -3.78 2.60 -13.52
N ARG A 132 -3.45 3.89 -13.31
CA ARG A 132 -4.25 4.79 -12.48
C ARG A 132 -5.68 4.93 -13.01
N LYS A 133 -5.84 5.09 -14.34
CA LYS A 133 -7.17 5.15 -14.96
C LYS A 133 -7.98 3.87 -14.72
N TYR A 134 -7.35 2.71 -14.82
CA TYR A 134 -7.99 1.43 -14.54
C TYR A 134 -8.43 1.31 -13.07
N ILE A 135 -7.54 1.63 -12.13
CA ILE A 135 -7.84 1.59 -10.70
C ILE A 135 -8.99 2.55 -10.35
N GLN A 136 -8.97 3.77 -10.89
CA GLN A 136 -10.04 4.75 -10.66
C GLN A 136 -11.36 4.32 -11.27
N TRP A 137 -11.33 3.66 -12.43
CA TRP A 137 -12.53 3.08 -13.02
C TRP A 137 -13.13 1.98 -12.13
N GLU A 138 -12.34 1.06 -11.58
CA GLU A 138 -12.86 0.07 -10.61
C GLU A 138 -13.40 0.73 -9.33
N LYS A 139 -12.74 1.78 -8.82
CA LYS A 139 -13.23 2.56 -7.66
C LYS A 139 -14.57 3.25 -7.93
N SER A 140 -14.87 3.58 -9.19
CA SER A 140 -16.15 4.19 -9.59
C SER A 140 -17.35 3.22 -9.54
N ASN A 141 -17.11 1.95 -9.20
CA ASN A 141 -18.12 0.89 -9.14
C ASN A 141 -18.90 0.75 -10.47
N PRO A 142 -18.25 0.26 -11.56
CA PRO A 142 -18.90 0.13 -12.88
C PRO A 142 -20.11 -0.81 -12.88
N LEU A 143 -20.07 -1.83 -12.01
CA LEU A 143 -21.17 -2.77 -11.81
C LEU A 143 -22.38 -2.17 -11.10
N LYS A 144 -22.23 -0.98 -10.48
CA LYS A 144 -23.26 -0.32 -9.67
C LYS A 144 -23.88 -1.26 -8.65
N THR A 145 -23.04 -2.12 -8.05
CA THR A 145 -23.47 -3.07 -7.04
C THR A 145 -23.54 -2.39 -5.67
N GLU A 146 -24.50 -2.81 -4.85
CA GLU A 146 -24.57 -2.43 -3.43
C GLU A 146 -23.61 -3.28 -2.56
N ASP A 147 -23.11 -4.40 -3.10
CA ASP A 147 -22.12 -5.23 -2.42
C ASP A 147 -20.73 -4.56 -2.43
N ILE A 148 -20.43 -3.84 -1.36
CA ILE A 148 -19.17 -3.13 -1.17
C ILE A 148 -18.00 -4.10 -1.04
N SER A 149 -18.22 -5.30 -0.49
CA SER A 149 -17.17 -6.32 -0.39
C SER A 149 -16.71 -6.75 -1.78
N LEU A 150 -17.63 -6.86 -2.74
CA LEU A 150 -17.28 -7.12 -4.13
C LEU A 150 -16.50 -5.95 -4.75
N VAL A 151 -16.92 -4.71 -4.51
CA VAL A 151 -16.19 -3.52 -5.01
C VAL A 151 -14.76 -3.49 -4.46
N ILE A 152 -14.58 -3.71 -3.15
CA ILE A 152 -13.26 -3.78 -2.51
C ILE A 152 -12.42 -4.88 -3.15
N LYS A 153 -12.97 -6.09 -3.32
CA LYS A 153 -12.25 -7.22 -3.96
C LYS A 153 -11.79 -6.89 -5.38
N ARG A 154 -12.61 -6.20 -6.17
CA ARG A 154 -12.24 -5.79 -7.54
C ARG A 154 -11.15 -4.73 -7.56
N VAL A 155 -11.23 -3.72 -6.69
CA VAL A 155 -10.20 -2.67 -6.59
C VAL A 155 -8.88 -3.25 -6.05
N VAL A 156 -8.95 -4.14 -5.04
CA VAL A 156 -7.82 -4.93 -4.55
C VAL A 156 -7.18 -5.70 -5.71
N PHE A 157 -7.98 -6.40 -6.51
CA PHE A 157 -7.48 -7.13 -7.66
C PHE A 157 -6.77 -6.20 -8.67
N ALA A 158 -7.32 -5.02 -8.95
CA ALA A 158 -6.68 -4.03 -9.81
C ALA A 158 -5.31 -3.56 -9.27
N TYR A 159 -5.20 -3.33 -7.96
CA TYR A 159 -3.93 -3.01 -7.31
C TYR A 159 -2.94 -4.18 -7.35
N GLU A 160 -3.39 -5.41 -7.06
CA GLU A 160 -2.54 -6.61 -7.13
C GLU A 160 -1.98 -6.83 -8.55
N GLN A 161 -2.76 -6.55 -9.60
CA GLN A 161 -2.25 -6.59 -10.97
C GLN A 161 -1.26 -5.45 -11.26
N CYS A 162 -1.53 -4.24 -10.75
CA CYS A 162 -0.68 -3.07 -10.93
C CYS A 162 0.72 -3.27 -10.32
N ILE A 163 0.80 -3.79 -9.08
CA ILE A 163 2.08 -3.99 -8.39
C ILE A 163 2.99 -5.05 -9.03
N LEU A 164 2.44 -5.95 -9.88
CA LEU A 164 3.27 -6.89 -10.64
C LEU A 164 4.15 -6.16 -11.67
N CYS A 165 3.65 -5.05 -12.21
CA CYS A 165 4.36 -4.24 -13.21
C CYS A 165 5.03 -3.00 -12.60
N LEU A 166 4.39 -2.37 -11.60
CA LEU A 166 4.80 -1.11 -10.99
C LEU A 166 5.19 -1.28 -9.50
N GLY A 167 5.67 -2.47 -9.12
CA GLY A 167 5.94 -2.81 -7.72
C GLY A 167 7.04 -1.96 -7.04
N HIS A 168 7.89 -1.27 -7.80
CA HIS A 168 8.90 -0.36 -7.24
C HIS A 168 8.40 1.08 -7.03
N HIS A 169 7.12 1.36 -7.34
CA HIS A 169 6.50 2.67 -7.16
C HIS A 169 5.89 2.78 -5.74
N PRO A 170 6.46 3.59 -4.83
CA PRO A 170 5.98 3.65 -3.44
C PRO A 170 4.56 4.24 -3.33
N ASP A 171 4.20 5.15 -4.25
CA ASP A 171 2.87 5.75 -4.34
C ASP A 171 1.79 4.69 -4.60
N VAL A 172 2.04 3.69 -5.43
CA VAL A 172 1.06 2.61 -5.71
C VAL A 172 0.75 1.82 -4.43
N TRP A 173 1.78 1.44 -3.67
CA TRP A 173 1.61 0.73 -2.40
C TRP A 173 0.89 1.58 -1.35
N TYR A 174 1.25 2.86 -1.25
CA TYR A 174 0.62 3.78 -0.31
C TYR A 174 -0.85 4.03 -0.67
N GLU A 175 -1.18 4.25 -1.94
CA GLU A 175 -2.56 4.42 -2.41
C GLU A 175 -3.40 3.17 -2.18
N TYR A 176 -2.82 1.98 -2.40
CA TYR A 176 -3.48 0.71 -2.14
C TYR A 176 -3.83 0.54 -0.66
N ALA A 177 -2.84 0.74 0.22
CA ALA A 177 -3.05 0.68 1.66
C ALA A 177 -4.03 1.75 2.16
N SER A 178 -3.92 2.98 1.66
CA SER A 178 -4.81 4.10 2.02
C SER A 178 -6.26 3.83 1.63
N TYR A 179 -6.48 3.24 0.45
CA TYR A 179 -7.83 2.85 0.01
C TYR A 179 -8.45 1.84 0.96
N LEU A 180 -7.70 0.82 1.40
CA LEU A 180 -8.23 -0.18 2.33
C LEU A 180 -8.45 0.38 3.74
N ASP A 181 -7.58 1.28 4.21
CA ASP A 181 -7.78 1.96 5.50
C ASP A 181 -9.04 2.86 5.46
N GLU A 182 -9.26 3.60 4.38
CA GLU A 182 -10.47 4.40 4.18
C GLU A 182 -11.73 3.50 4.21
N LYS A 183 -11.71 2.38 3.48
CA LYS A 183 -12.83 1.43 3.47
C LYS A 183 -13.02 0.74 4.82
N SER A 184 -11.94 0.44 5.54
CA SER A 184 -12.00 -0.11 6.88
C SER A 184 -12.73 0.84 7.84
N LYS A 185 -12.36 2.12 7.85
CA LYS A 185 -13.04 3.16 8.65
C LYS A 185 -14.51 3.28 8.30
N TRP A 186 -14.83 3.30 7.00
CA TRP A 186 -16.21 3.35 6.52
C TRP A 186 -17.04 2.13 6.97
N MET A 187 -16.48 0.91 6.94
CA MET A 187 -17.16 -0.29 7.44
C MET A 187 -17.40 -0.23 8.95
N GLY A 188 -16.44 0.32 9.71
CA GLY A 188 -16.58 0.57 11.15
C GLY A 188 -17.73 1.53 11.46
N GLU A 189 -17.87 2.62 10.69
CA GLU A 189 -18.97 3.58 10.82
C GLU A 189 -20.34 2.96 10.52
N LYS A 190 -20.39 1.95 9.64
CA LYS A 190 -21.62 1.19 9.34
C LYS A 190 -21.92 0.08 10.36
N GLY A 191 -21.02 -0.17 11.31
CA GLY A 191 -21.19 -1.15 12.38
C GLY A 191 -20.65 -2.55 12.06
N ASP A 192 -19.98 -2.76 10.92
CA ASP A 192 -19.34 -4.05 10.62
C ASP A 192 -17.90 -4.11 11.16
N MET A 193 -17.80 -4.35 12.46
CA MET A 193 -16.53 -4.40 13.19
C MET A 193 -15.63 -5.58 12.76
N ASN A 194 -16.22 -6.67 12.29
CA ASN A 194 -15.47 -7.84 11.85
C ASN A 194 -14.75 -7.53 10.53
N GLN A 195 -15.49 -6.99 9.57
CA GLN A 195 -14.91 -6.61 8.29
C GLN A 195 -13.93 -5.45 8.42
N GLN A 196 -14.19 -4.50 9.32
CA GLN A 196 -13.23 -3.45 9.67
C GLN A 196 -11.88 -4.06 10.08
N LYS A 197 -11.89 -5.01 11.03
CA LYS A 197 -10.66 -5.63 11.53
C LYS A 197 -9.92 -6.41 10.45
N THR A 198 -10.63 -7.19 9.63
CA THR A 198 -10.03 -7.91 8.49
C THR A 198 -9.33 -6.95 7.54
N LEU A 199 -10.00 -5.85 7.15
CA LEU A 199 -9.40 -4.86 6.26
C LEU A 199 -8.17 -4.18 6.88
N GLN A 200 -8.15 -3.94 8.19
CA GLN A 200 -6.95 -3.39 8.85
C GLN A 200 -5.78 -4.38 8.84
N ASP A 201 -6.04 -5.66 9.07
CA ASP A 201 -4.99 -6.69 9.03
C ASP A 201 -4.49 -6.90 7.59
N ASP A 202 -5.35 -6.74 6.58
CA ASP A 202 -4.95 -6.69 5.16
C ASP A 202 -4.03 -5.48 4.87
N VAL A 203 -4.33 -4.29 5.42
CA VAL A 203 -3.46 -3.09 5.29
C VAL A 203 -2.07 -3.35 5.89
N SER A 204 -1.99 -3.95 7.08
CA SER A 204 -0.70 -4.33 7.69
C SER A 204 0.07 -5.30 6.78
N THR A 205 -0.63 -6.27 6.19
CA THR A 205 -0.04 -7.26 5.27
C THR A 205 0.51 -6.61 4.01
N ILE A 206 -0.17 -5.59 3.46
CA ILE A 206 0.29 -4.86 2.27
C ILE A 206 1.56 -4.07 2.59
N TYR A 207 1.59 -3.34 3.70
CA TYR A 207 2.79 -2.62 4.11
C TYR A 207 3.96 -3.55 4.44
N ASP A 208 3.70 -4.67 5.10
CA ASP A 208 4.76 -5.66 5.37
C ASP A 208 5.29 -6.27 4.06
N ARG A 209 4.42 -6.62 3.10
CA ARG A 209 4.84 -7.07 1.77
C ARG A 209 5.71 -6.02 1.08
N ALA A 210 5.30 -4.75 1.08
CA ALA A 210 6.05 -3.67 0.42
C ALA A 210 7.45 -3.49 1.04
N THR A 211 7.53 -3.45 2.37
CA THR A 211 8.78 -3.21 3.13
C THR A 211 9.64 -4.45 3.30
N SER A 212 9.13 -5.65 3.05
CA SER A 212 9.90 -6.91 3.13
C SER A 212 10.36 -7.44 1.78
N SER A 213 9.76 -7.00 0.67
CA SER A 213 10.10 -7.47 -0.68
C SER A 213 10.89 -6.42 -1.49
N LEU A 214 10.20 -5.62 -2.30
CA LEU A 214 10.78 -4.75 -3.32
C LEU A 214 11.33 -3.44 -2.76
N LEU A 215 10.72 -2.92 -1.68
CA LEU A 215 10.95 -1.56 -1.19
C LEU A 215 11.44 -1.56 0.27
N SER A 216 12.37 -2.47 0.60
CA SER A 216 12.89 -2.62 1.95
C SER A 216 13.65 -1.40 2.46
N THR A 217 14.34 -0.68 1.57
CA THR A 217 15.09 0.55 1.90
C THR A 217 14.23 1.82 1.87
N ASN A 218 12.96 1.73 1.45
CA ASN A 218 12.11 2.89 1.26
C ASN A 218 11.59 3.42 2.61
N VAL A 219 12.13 4.56 3.06
CA VAL A 219 11.76 5.17 4.34
C VAL A 219 10.29 5.63 4.38
N LEU A 220 9.73 6.09 3.26
CA LEU A 220 8.37 6.62 3.19
C LEU A 220 7.33 5.56 3.56
N LEU A 221 7.42 4.38 2.96
CA LEU A 221 6.49 3.27 3.23
C LEU A 221 6.65 2.72 4.66
N ASN A 222 7.88 2.67 5.17
CA ASN A 222 8.11 2.27 6.56
C ASN A 222 7.50 3.28 7.55
N PHE A 223 7.60 4.59 7.29
CA PHE A 223 6.96 5.61 8.12
C PHE A 223 5.44 5.53 8.03
N ALA A 224 4.88 5.41 6.83
CA ALA A 224 3.43 5.24 6.65
C ALA A 224 2.91 4.00 7.39
N TYR A 225 3.66 2.89 7.35
CA TYR A 225 3.32 1.69 8.09
C TYR A 225 3.38 1.89 9.61
N ALA A 226 4.44 2.53 10.11
CA ALA A 226 4.58 2.79 11.54
C ALA A 226 3.49 3.73 12.07
N ASP A 227 3.13 4.77 11.32
CA ASP A 227 2.04 5.70 11.65
C ASP A 227 0.66 4.99 11.60
N PHE A 228 0.46 4.06 10.65
CA PHE A 228 -0.73 3.23 10.60
C PHE A 228 -0.87 2.35 11.85
N GLU A 229 0.18 1.63 12.24
CA GLU A 229 0.16 0.81 13.47
C GLU A 229 0.02 1.65 14.75
N GLU A 230 0.58 2.86 14.76
CA GLU A 230 0.38 3.82 15.86
C GLU A 230 -1.09 4.24 15.97
N SER A 231 -1.76 4.51 14.85
CA SER A 231 -3.18 4.87 14.81
C SER A 231 -4.10 3.78 15.36
N ARG A 232 -3.66 2.51 15.28
CA ARG A 232 -4.34 1.34 15.85
C ARG A 232 -3.97 1.06 17.31
N ASN A 233 -3.18 1.94 17.93
CA ASN A 233 -2.63 1.79 19.27
C ASN A 233 -1.72 0.54 19.42
N ARG A 234 -1.13 0.04 18.32
CA ARG A 234 -0.18 -1.08 18.30
C ARG A 234 1.27 -0.58 18.34
N LYS A 235 1.60 0.14 19.42
CA LYS A 235 2.90 0.82 19.60
C LYS A 235 4.10 -0.12 19.48
N GLU A 236 3.98 -1.35 19.97
CA GLU A 236 5.06 -2.35 19.90
C GLU A 236 5.39 -2.74 18.45
N GLU A 237 4.40 -2.80 17.56
CA GLU A 237 4.62 -3.09 16.14
C GLU A 237 5.28 -1.90 15.44
N SER A 238 4.84 -0.67 15.73
CA SER A 238 5.52 0.55 15.24
C SER A 238 7.01 0.56 15.64
N ILE A 239 7.33 0.16 16.89
CA ILE A 239 8.73 0.03 17.34
C ILE A 239 9.49 -0.99 16.48
N LYS A 240 8.93 -2.19 16.25
CA LYS A 240 9.56 -3.21 15.41
C LYS A 240 9.85 -2.71 13.99
N ILE A 241 8.94 -1.92 13.41
CA ILE A 241 9.13 -1.31 12.08
C ILE A 241 10.32 -0.36 12.07
N TYR A 242 10.41 0.55 13.05
CA TYR A 242 11.57 1.45 13.17
C TYR A 242 12.87 0.68 13.41
N GLU A 243 12.87 -0.33 14.29
CA GLU A 243 14.06 -1.16 14.52
C GLU A 243 14.51 -1.92 13.26
N LYS A 244 13.56 -2.47 12.48
CA LYS A 244 13.82 -3.08 11.17
C LYS A 244 14.51 -2.09 10.23
N LEU A 245 14.01 -0.86 10.16
CA LEU A 245 14.55 0.20 9.30
C LEU A 245 15.98 0.61 9.71
N LEU A 246 16.25 0.71 11.02
CA LEU A 246 17.58 1.06 11.54
C LEU A 246 18.63 -0.05 11.33
N ASN A 247 18.19 -1.30 11.28
CA ASN A 247 19.05 -2.47 11.06
C ASN A 247 19.44 -2.68 9.58
N ILE A 248 18.91 -1.87 8.65
CA ILE A 248 19.30 -1.94 7.24
C ILE A 248 20.76 -1.52 7.09
N GLN A 249 21.60 -2.40 6.55
CA GLN A 249 23.04 -2.15 6.33
C GLN A 249 23.39 -1.90 4.86
N THR A 250 22.40 -1.64 4.01
CA THR A 250 22.62 -1.37 2.59
C THR A 250 23.57 -0.16 2.41
N PRO A 251 24.61 -0.28 1.57
CA PRO A 251 25.52 0.82 1.28
C PRO A 251 24.74 2.05 0.76
N GLY A 252 24.97 3.21 1.37
CA GLY A 252 24.30 4.46 1.00
C GLY A 252 22.94 4.70 1.68
N PHE A 253 22.46 3.80 2.54
CA PHE A 253 21.29 4.08 3.38
C PHE A 253 21.64 5.04 4.51
N ASP A 254 20.93 6.17 4.56
CA ASP A 254 21.04 7.16 5.63
C ASP A 254 19.95 6.92 6.70
N PRO A 255 20.31 6.48 7.92
CA PRO A 255 19.35 6.26 8.99
C PRO A 255 18.94 7.55 9.71
N THR A 256 19.51 8.71 9.38
CA THR A 256 19.29 9.98 10.11
C THR A 256 17.82 10.33 10.19
N LEU A 257 17.13 10.34 9.05
CA LEU A 257 15.69 10.63 9.01
C LEU A 257 14.88 9.58 9.77
N SER A 258 15.27 8.31 9.69
CA SER A 258 14.66 7.19 10.42
C SER A 258 14.78 7.37 11.92
N TYR A 259 15.95 7.80 12.42
CA TYR A 259 16.15 8.15 13.83
C TYR A 259 15.34 9.37 14.26
N ILE A 260 15.26 10.41 13.43
CA ILE A 260 14.46 11.61 13.73
C ILE A 260 13.00 11.22 13.90
N GLN A 261 12.45 10.46 12.95
CA GLN A 261 11.06 10.05 13.00
C GLN A 261 10.80 9.09 14.17
N TYR A 262 11.70 8.14 14.42
CA TYR A 262 11.59 7.24 15.56
C TYR A 262 11.65 7.99 16.91
N MET A 263 12.52 8.97 17.03
CA MET A 263 12.63 9.82 18.22
C MET A 263 11.33 10.62 18.47
N LYS A 264 10.74 11.20 17.42
CA LYS A 264 9.43 11.88 17.48
C LYS A 264 8.33 10.91 17.93
N PHE A 265 8.28 9.72 17.35
CA PHE A 265 7.32 8.67 17.72
C PHE A 265 7.44 8.29 19.22
N ARG A 266 8.65 8.00 19.71
CA ARG A 266 8.87 7.62 21.12
C ARG A 266 8.51 8.75 22.09
N ARG A 267 8.79 10.00 21.71
CA ARG A 267 8.43 11.19 22.50
C ARG A 267 6.92 11.40 22.58
N ARG A 268 6.19 11.13 21.50
CA ARG A 268 4.73 11.32 21.40
C ARG A 268 3.96 10.21 22.10
N THR A 269 4.43 8.97 22.03
CA THR A 269 3.69 7.79 22.48
C THR A 269 4.06 7.29 23.88
N GLU A 270 5.27 7.61 24.34
CA GLU A 270 5.82 7.14 25.62
C GLU A 270 6.30 8.31 26.50
N SER A 271 7.59 8.68 26.41
CA SER A 271 8.21 9.60 27.37
C SER A 271 9.41 10.36 26.79
N ILE A 272 9.82 11.40 27.51
CA ILE A 272 11.06 12.14 27.21
C ILE A 272 12.29 11.24 27.36
N ALA A 273 12.30 10.37 28.37
CA ALA A 273 13.44 9.48 28.64
C ALA A 273 13.69 8.49 27.49
N THR A 274 12.63 7.93 26.92
CA THR A 274 12.74 6.98 25.80
C THR A 274 13.17 7.68 24.51
N ALA A 275 12.69 8.90 24.25
CA ALA A 275 13.19 9.73 23.15
C ALA A 275 14.69 10.05 23.27
N ARG A 276 15.17 10.40 24.47
CA ARG A 276 16.60 10.61 24.74
C ARG A 276 17.44 9.33 24.55
N SER A 277 16.88 8.16 24.85
CA SER A 277 17.51 6.87 24.57
C SER A 277 17.70 6.63 23.07
N VAL A 278 16.70 6.97 22.24
CA VAL A 278 16.84 6.93 20.77
C VAL A 278 17.92 7.89 20.30
N PHE A 279 17.93 9.13 20.81
CA PHE A 279 18.98 10.10 20.48
C PHE A 279 20.37 9.59 20.86
N LYS A 280 20.51 8.95 22.03
CA LYS A 280 21.77 8.32 22.45
C LYS A 280 22.25 7.31 21.40
N ARG A 281 21.38 6.40 20.96
CA ARG A 281 21.70 5.40 19.92
C ARG A 281 22.07 6.05 18.59
N ALA A 282 21.33 7.08 18.17
CA ALA A 282 21.61 7.79 16.93
C ALA A 282 23.00 8.46 16.91
N ARG A 283 23.51 8.91 18.06
CA ARG A 283 24.87 9.46 18.17
C ARG A 283 25.97 8.40 18.06
N GLU A 284 25.67 7.18 18.49
CA GLU A 284 26.58 6.03 18.44
C GLU A 284 26.64 5.41 17.03
N ASP A 285 25.63 5.66 16.19
CA ASP A 285 25.63 5.27 14.78
C ASP A 285 26.48 6.24 13.95
N ALA A 286 27.53 5.72 13.31
CA ALA A 286 28.45 6.49 12.48
C ALA A 286 27.81 7.00 11.17
N ARG A 287 26.69 6.39 10.74
CA ARG A 287 25.99 6.75 9.49
C ARG A 287 25.13 8.01 9.64
N CYS A 288 24.83 8.43 10.86
CA CYS A 288 23.97 9.57 11.12
C CYS A 288 24.64 10.91 10.78
N GLY A 289 23.91 11.75 10.05
CA GLY A 289 24.20 13.15 9.77
C GLY A 289 23.92 14.08 10.94
N HIS A 290 23.98 15.38 10.68
CA HIS A 290 23.85 16.43 11.71
C HIS A 290 22.40 16.75 12.07
N GLU A 291 21.46 16.42 11.21
CA GLU A 291 20.03 16.74 11.29
C GLU A 291 19.41 16.15 12.57
N ILE A 292 19.90 15.01 13.05
CA ILE A 292 19.45 14.41 14.30
C ILE A 292 19.72 15.29 15.52
N TYR A 293 20.83 16.04 15.54
CA TYR A 293 21.15 16.96 16.62
C TYR A 293 20.22 18.16 16.61
N THR A 294 19.99 18.75 15.43
CA THR A 294 19.02 19.83 15.25
C THR A 294 17.62 19.38 15.69
N ALA A 295 17.16 18.23 15.21
CA ALA A 295 15.85 17.70 15.57
C ALA A 295 15.71 17.41 17.07
N ALA A 296 16.74 16.85 17.72
CA ALA A 296 16.73 16.58 19.15
C ALA A 296 16.72 17.86 19.98
N ALA A 297 17.52 18.86 19.59
CA ALA A 297 17.56 20.17 20.25
C ALA A 297 16.21 20.88 20.15
N LEU A 298 15.63 20.98 18.94
CA LEU A 298 14.33 21.61 18.73
C LEU A 298 13.20 20.87 19.45
N MET A 299 13.27 19.53 19.56
CA MET A 299 12.30 18.75 20.34
C MET A 299 12.38 19.08 21.84
N GLU A 300 13.57 19.22 22.41
CA GLU A 300 13.75 19.64 23.81
C GLU A 300 13.25 21.08 24.02
N TYR A 301 13.55 21.98 23.10
CA TYR A 301 13.09 23.37 23.16
C TYR A 301 11.58 23.50 23.06
N TYR A 302 10.97 22.99 21.99
CA TYR A 302 9.55 23.20 21.74
C TYR A 302 8.65 22.37 22.66
N CYS A 303 9.03 21.12 22.95
CA CYS A 303 8.19 20.21 23.71
C CYS A 303 8.50 20.20 25.21
N ASN A 304 9.75 20.36 25.63
CA ASN A 304 10.13 20.33 27.06
C ASN A 304 10.36 21.72 27.65
N LYS A 305 10.46 22.76 26.80
CA LYS A 305 10.79 24.14 27.21
C LYS A 305 12.12 24.24 27.98
N ASP A 306 13.06 23.33 27.69
CA ASP A 306 14.37 23.27 28.34
C ASP A 306 15.46 23.87 27.43
N ALA A 307 15.66 25.18 27.55
CA ALA A 307 16.68 25.91 26.79
C ALA A 307 18.11 25.45 27.15
N ASN A 308 18.34 25.04 28.40
CA ASN A 308 19.66 24.60 28.85
C ASN A 308 20.08 23.30 28.17
N VAL A 309 19.17 22.32 28.08
CA VAL A 309 19.44 21.07 27.36
C VAL A 309 19.55 21.31 25.86
N THR A 310 18.73 22.21 25.31
CA THR A 310 18.79 22.59 23.90
C THR A 310 20.17 23.13 23.52
N SER A 311 20.68 24.13 24.25
CA SER A 311 22.02 24.69 24.01
C SER A 311 23.12 23.64 24.17
N LYS A 312 22.99 22.73 25.16
CA LYS A 312 23.95 21.61 25.31
C LYS A 312 23.95 20.65 24.11
N ILE A 313 22.80 20.38 23.50
CA ILE A 313 22.71 19.52 22.32
C ILE A 313 23.34 20.21 21.10
N PHE A 314 23.07 21.50 20.89
CA PHE A 314 23.69 22.26 19.81
C PHE A 314 25.21 22.37 19.97
N GLU A 315 25.70 22.66 21.17
CA GLU A 315 27.14 22.68 21.45
C GLU A 315 27.80 21.31 21.26
N LEU A 316 27.08 20.22 21.59
CA LEU A 316 27.57 18.86 21.31
C LEU A 316 27.61 18.58 19.81
N GLY A 317 26.60 19.01 19.06
CA GLY A 317 26.54 18.86 17.60
C GLY A 317 27.65 19.67 16.91
N LEU A 318 27.92 20.89 17.37
CA LEU A 318 28.95 21.76 16.81
C LEU A 318 30.35 21.14 16.90
N LYS A 319 30.65 20.41 17.98
CA LYS A 319 31.92 19.68 18.12
C LYS A 319 32.13 18.60 17.05
N LYS A 320 31.04 17.98 16.56
CA LYS A 320 31.09 16.88 15.57
C LYS A 320 30.89 17.39 14.14
N PHE A 321 30.01 18.37 13.95
CA PHE A 321 29.52 18.86 12.65
C PHE A 321 29.78 20.34 12.41
N GLY A 322 30.74 20.96 13.11
CA GLY A 322 31.12 22.36 12.90
C GLY A 322 31.69 22.69 11.51
N HIS A 323 31.88 21.67 10.66
CA HIS A 323 32.25 21.80 9.26
C HIS A 323 31.05 21.80 8.29
N SER A 324 29.84 21.50 8.78
CA SER A 324 28.62 21.53 7.97
C SER A 324 27.98 22.93 8.06
N PRO A 325 27.88 23.67 6.94
CA PRO A 325 27.15 24.94 6.90
C PRO A 325 25.70 24.78 7.35
N ASP A 326 25.03 23.70 6.92
CA ASP A 326 23.61 23.46 7.20
C ASP A 326 23.33 23.28 8.70
N PHE A 327 24.25 22.65 9.42
CA PHE A 327 24.17 22.54 10.88
C PHE A 327 24.34 23.90 11.57
N ILE A 328 25.33 24.69 11.14
CA ILE A 328 25.60 26.01 11.72
C ILE A 328 24.41 26.95 11.47
N LEU A 329 23.86 26.97 10.26
CA LEU A 329 22.66 27.75 9.92
C LEU A 329 21.47 27.34 10.78
N SER A 330 21.26 26.04 11.00
CA SER A 330 20.21 25.56 11.90
C SER A 330 20.40 26.04 13.36
N TYR A 331 21.65 26.13 13.82
CA TYR A 331 21.95 26.62 15.17
C TYR A 331 21.78 28.15 15.27
N ILE A 332 22.20 28.90 14.25
CA ILE A 332 21.99 30.35 14.17
C ILE A 332 20.49 30.67 14.13
N ASP A 333 19.71 29.92 13.35
CA ASP A 333 18.26 30.10 13.26
C ASP A 333 17.61 29.93 14.64
N TYR A 334 18.01 28.90 15.40
CA TYR A 334 17.56 28.72 16.78
C TYR A 334 17.90 29.91 17.69
N LEU A 335 19.15 30.39 17.67
CA LEU A 335 19.57 31.53 18.51
C LEU A 335 18.88 32.84 18.09
N SER A 336 18.58 32.99 16.80
CA SER A 336 17.84 34.13 16.25
C SER A 336 16.42 34.18 16.79
N HIS A 337 15.75 33.04 16.89
CA HIS A 337 14.42 32.94 17.51
C HIS A 337 14.41 33.26 19.01
N LEU A 338 15.55 33.14 19.70
CA LEU A 338 15.69 33.53 21.11
C LEU A 338 16.03 35.02 21.29
N ASN A 339 16.27 35.75 20.20
CA ASN A 339 16.73 37.14 20.22
C ASN A 339 18.05 37.34 20.99
N GLU A 340 18.94 36.34 20.95
CA GLU A 340 20.24 36.37 21.63
C GLU A 340 21.36 36.87 20.70
N GLU A 341 21.30 38.14 20.29
CA GLU A 341 22.25 38.75 19.33
C GLU A 341 23.73 38.57 19.72
N ASN A 342 24.05 38.68 21.02
CA ASN A 342 25.40 38.46 21.52
C ASN A 342 25.87 37.02 21.31
N ASN A 343 25.00 36.03 21.53
CA ASN A 343 25.35 34.62 21.37
C ASN A 343 25.49 34.26 19.89
N ILE A 344 24.67 34.85 19.02
CA ILE A 344 24.80 34.72 17.56
C ILE A 344 26.17 35.24 17.11
N ARG A 345 26.56 36.44 17.56
CA ARG A 345 27.88 37.02 17.24
C ARG A 345 29.02 36.14 17.71
N VAL A 346 28.96 35.66 18.96
CA VAL A 346 29.99 34.77 19.52
C VAL A 346 30.07 33.46 18.73
N LEU A 347 28.94 32.89 18.30
CA LEU A 347 28.91 31.69 17.46
C LEU A 347 29.56 31.95 16.09
N PHE A 348 29.22 33.06 15.43
CA PHE A 348 29.83 33.45 14.16
C PHE A 348 31.34 33.61 14.26
N GLU A 349 31.81 34.37 15.25
CA GLU A 349 33.24 34.57 15.49
C GLU A 349 33.94 33.23 15.75
N ARG A 350 33.32 32.34 16.55
CA ARG A 350 33.88 31.02 16.84
C ARG A 350 34.01 30.16 15.58
N VAL A 351 32.93 30.03 14.79
CA VAL A 351 32.90 29.19 13.58
C VAL A 351 33.89 29.67 12.51
N LEU A 352 33.95 30.98 12.26
CA LEU A 352 34.83 31.55 11.23
C LEU A 352 36.31 31.59 11.66
N THR A 353 36.60 31.74 12.95
CA THR A 353 37.98 31.83 13.45
C THR A 353 38.63 30.47 13.67
N THR A 354 37.86 29.44 14.03
CA THR A 354 38.41 28.09 14.28
C THR A 354 38.79 27.31 13.03
N GLY A 355 38.50 27.83 11.83
CA GLY A 355 38.78 27.14 10.57
C GLY A 355 37.97 25.84 10.40
N ALA A 356 36.94 25.63 11.22
CA ALA A 356 36.08 24.46 11.17
C ALA A 356 35.27 24.40 9.87
N LEU A 357 34.94 25.57 9.31
CA LEU A 357 34.27 25.71 8.03
C LEU A 357 35.29 26.07 6.94
N PRO A 358 35.38 25.32 5.82
CA PRO A 358 36.21 25.72 4.69
C PRO A 358 35.75 27.09 4.16
N PRO A 359 36.66 28.02 3.82
CA PRO A 359 36.29 29.36 3.35
C PRO A 359 35.46 29.34 2.06
N GLU A 360 35.57 28.27 1.25
CA GLU A 360 34.75 28.05 0.05
C GLU A 360 33.28 27.70 0.35
N LYS A 361 33.00 27.26 1.58
CA LYS A 361 31.65 26.92 2.09
C LYS A 361 31.16 27.93 3.14
N SER A 362 31.98 28.94 3.46
CA SER A 362 31.55 30.13 4.18
C SER A 362 30.79 31.00 3.18
N LEU A 363 29.48 31.15 3.40
CA LEU A 363 28.60 31.98 2.56
C LEU A 363 29.13 33.40 2.38
#